data_AF-A0A1W1D7W5-F1
#
_entry.id   AF-A0A1W1D7W5-F1
#
_cell.length_a   1.000
_cell.length_b   1.000
_cell.length_c   1.000
_cell.angle_alpha   90.00
_cell.angle_beta   90.00
_cell.angle_gamma   90.00
#
_symmetry.space_group_name_H-M   'P 1'
#
loop_
_entity.id
_entity.type
_entity.pdbx_description
1 polymer ?
#
loop_
_entity_poly.entity_id
_entity_poly.type
_entity_poly.pdbx_seq_one_letter_code
_entity_poly.pdbx_strand_id
1 'polypeptide(L)' 'MNSVNPKYILRNYLAEIAIRKAEDEQDYSEIDVLFNLLRKPFDEHQGFEAYTQEAPDWARGLEVSCSS' A
#
# COMPACT_ATOMS: atom_id res chain seq x y z
N MET A 1 -16.16 -7.62 16.04
CA MET A 1 -15.23 -8.70 15.62
C MET A 1 -14.29 -8.29 14.48
N ASN A 2 -14.13 -6.99 14.16
CA ASN A 2 -13.26 -6.52 13.07
C ASN A 2 -11.90 -5.95 13.55
N SER A 3 -11.53 -6.15 14.81
CA SER A 3 -10.35 -5.49 15.42
C SER A 3 -9.07 -6.33 15.38
N VAL A 4 -9.09 -7.49 14.71
CA VAL A 4 -7.96 -8.44 14.68
C VAL A 4 -7.46 -8.73 13.26
N ASN A 5 -8.33 -8.62 12.26
CA ASN A 5 -7.98 -8.84 10.85
C ASN A 5 -8.06 -7.50 10.11
N PRO A 6 -6.91 -6.85 9.84
CA PRO A 6 -6.90 -5.59 9.11
C PRO A 6 -7.37 -5.81 7.67
N LYS A 7 -8.21 -4.89 7.18
CA LYS A 7 -8.64 -4.81 5.79
C LYS A 7 -7.51 -4.31 4.89
N TYR A 8 -6.67 -3.41 5.41
CA TYR A 8 -5.53 -2.83 4.69
C TYR A 8 -4.20 -3.25 5.32
N ILE A 9 -3.30 -3.76 4.50
CA ILE A 9 -1.92 -4.11 4.88
C ILE A 9 -0.94 -3.51 3.88
N LEU A 10 0.26 -3.14 4.34
CA LEU A 10 1.30 -2.62 3.46
C LEU A 10 1.95 -3.77 2.69
N ARG A 11 1.42 -4.08 1.50
CA ARG A 11 2.00 -5.07 0.58
C ARG A 11 3.20 -4.46 -0.15
N ASN A 12 4.22 -5.27 -0.44
CA ASN A 12 5.46 -4.81 -1.09
C ASN A 12 5.21 -4.00 -2.37
N TYR A 13 4.29 -4.43 -3.22
CA TYR A 13 4.02 -3.73 -4.47
C TYR A 13 3.37 -2.35 -4.27
N LEU A 14 2.58 -2.17 -3.21
CA LEU A 14 2.01 -0.86 -2.88
C LEU A 14 3.11 0.10 -2.43
N ALA A 15 4.06 -0.41 -1.63
CA ALA A 15 5.24 0.36 -1.26
C ALA A 15 6.11 0.72 -2.48
N GLU A 16 6.34 -0.23 -3.40
CA GLU A 16 7.11 0.03 -4.63
C GLU A 16 6.44 1.11 -5.50
N ILE A 17 5.12 1.07 -5.69
CA ILE A 17 4.39 2.11 -6.45
C ILE A 17 4.59 3.48 -5.80
N ALA A 18 4.49 3.54 -4.47
CA ALA A 18 4.67 4.80 -3.74
C ALA A 18 6.11 5.34 -3.84
N ILE A 19 7.11 4.45 -3.78
CA ILE A 19 8.53 4.82 -3.96
C ILE A 19 8.75 5.34 -5.38
N ARG A 20 8.29 4.62 -6.42
CA ARG A 20 8.48 5.02 -7.82
C ARG A 20 7.83 6.35 -8.14
N LYS A 21 6.59 6.59 -7.70
CA LYS A 21 5.94 7.89 -7.86
C LYS A 21 6.72 9.02 -7.20
N ALA A 22 7.24 8.80 -6.00
CA ALA A 22 8.02 9.79 -5.29
C ALA A 22 9.39 10.06 -5.94
N GLU A 23 10.07 9.02 -6.43
CA GLU A 23 11.39 9.14 -7.06
C GLU A 23 11.33 9.67 -8.49
N ASP A 24 10.46 9.10 -9.32
CA ASP A 24 10.41 9.37 -10.76
C ASP A 24 9.57 10.61 -11.09
N GLU A 25 8.52 10.88 -10.30
CA GLU A 25 7.53 11.94 -10.56
C GLU A 25 7.53 13.05 -9.50
N GLN A 26 8.30 12.90 -8.42
CA GLN A 26 8.23 13.77 -7.22
C GLN A 26 6.82 13.88 -6.63
N ASP A 27 5.97 12.87 -6.86
CA ASP A 27 4.60 12.81 -6.38
C ASP A 27 4.52 11.92 -5.12
N TYR A 28 4.23 12.55 -3.99
CA TYR A 28 4.11 11.90 -2.68
C TYR A 28 2.66 11.52 -2.32
N SER A 29 1.70 11.76 -3.22
CA SER A 29 0.27 11.50 -2.97
C SER A 29 -0.01 10.05 -2.60
N GLU A 30 0.70 9.10 -3.21
CA GLU A 30 0.54 7.67 -2.92
C GLU A 30 1.00 7.32 -1.49
N ILE A 31 2.06 7.96 -1.02
CA ILE A 31 2.55 7.79 0.36
C ILE A 31 1.49 8.29 1.35
N ASP A 32 0.89 9.46 1.07
CA ASP A 32 -0.18 10.02 1.91
C ASP A 32 -1.42 9.11 1.94
N VAL A 33 -1.79 8.52 0.80
CA VAL A 33 -2.88 7.55 0.73
C VAL A 33 -2.57 6.33 1.59
N LEU A 34 -1.41 5.70 1.41
CA LEU A 34 -1.03 4.53 2.18
C LEU A 34 -0.96 4.84 3.68
N PHE A 35 -0.42 5.99 4.06
CA PHE A 35 -0.37 6.43 5.46
C PHE A 35 -1.77 6.54 6.07
N ASN A 36 -2.72 7.15 5.35
CA ASN A 36 -4.09 7.30 5.83
C ASN A 36 -4.82 5.96 6.00
N LEU A 37 -4.64 5.03 5.05
CA LEU A 37 -5.24 3.70 5.11
C LEU A 37 -4.66 2.86 6.26
N LEU A 38 -3.33 2.86 6.42
CA LEU A 38 -2.64 2.07 7.44
C LEU A 38 -2.84 2.60 8.85
N ARG A 39 -3.21 3.87 9.01
CA ARG A 39 -3.57 4.47 10.31
C ARG A 39 -4.90 3.94 10.85
N LYS A 40 -5.80 3.51 9.97
CA LYS A 40 -7.10 2.90 10.32
C LYS A 40 -7.33 1.64 9.47
N PRO A 41 -6.51 0.59 9.66
CA PRO A 41 -6.45 -0.52 8.74
C PRO A 41 -7.66 -1.46 8.85
N PHE A 42 -8.47 -1.33 9.89
CA PHE A 42 -9.70 -2.10 10.12
C PHE A 42 -10.97 -1.41 9.62
N ASP A 43 -10.90 -0.09 9.37
CA ASP A 43 -12.05 0.70 8.92
C ASP A 43 -12.27 0.51 7.41
N GLU A 44 -13.50 0.72 6.94
CA GLU A 44 -13.76 0.78 5.50
C GLU A 44 -13.50 2.18 4.96
N HIS A 45 -12.74 2.26 3.88
CA HIS A 45 -12.49 3.51 3.15
C HIS A 45 -13.05 3.36 1.74
N GLN A 46 -14.16 4.05 1.46
CA GLN A 46 -14.84 3.99 0.16
C GLN A 46 -13.91 4.50 -0.96
N GLY A 47 -13.81 3.75 -2.06
CA GLY A 47 -12.96 4.10 -3.19
C GLY A 47 -11.51 3.59 -3.07
N PHE A 48 -11.16 2.91 -1.99
CA PHE A 48 -9.84 2.32 -1.77
C PHE A 48 -9.85 0.79 -1.86
N GLU A 49 -10.86 0.19 -2.48
CA GLU A 49 -11.01 -1.27 -2.60
C GLU A 49 -9.83 -1.90 -3.34
N ALA A 50 -9.22 -1.17 -4.29
CA ALA A 50 -8.03 -1.60 -5.03
C ALA A 50 -6.83 -1.93 -4.11
N TYR A 51 -6.70 -1.26 -2.97
CA TYR A 51 -5.61 -1.47 -2.00
C TYR A 51 -5.78 -2.77 -1.18
N THR A 52 -6.94 -3.41 -1.29
CA THR A 52 -7.21 -4.69 -0.62
C THR A 52 -6.99 -5.89 -1.54
N GLN A 53 -6.82 -5.64 -2.85
CA GLN A 53 -6.67 -6.67 -3.86
C GLN A 53 -5.34 -7.42 -3.73
N GLU A 54 -5.28 -8.57 -4.39
CA GLU A 54 -4.04 -9.34 -4.51
C GLU A 54 -3.01 -8.59 -5.34
N ALA A 55 -1.74 -8.93 -5.12
CA ALA A 55 -0.66 -8.36 -5.90
C ALA A 55 -0.83 -8.72 -7.39
N PRO A 56 -0.69 -7.75 -8.30
CA PRO A 56 -0.75 -8.01 -9.74
C PRO A 56 0.43 -8.89 -10.19
N ASP A 57 0.31 -9.52 -11.37
CA ASP A 57 1.29 -10.51 -11.85
C ASP A 57 2.71 -9.96 -11.95
N TRP A 58 2.86 -8.70 -12.37
CA TRP A 58 4.17 -8.02 -12.47
C TRP A 58 4.86 -7.86 -11.11
N ALA A 59 4.08 -7.86 -10.03
CA ALA A 59 4.56 -7.64 -8.68
C ALA A 59 4.98 -8.93 -7.94
N ARG A 60 4.75 -10.12 -8.51
CA ARG A 60 5.09 -11.39 -7.84
C ARG A 60 6.58 -11.57 -7.52
N GLY A 61 7.47 -10.81 -8.16
CA GLY A 61 8.92 -10.86 -7.94
C GLY A 61 9.49 -9.64 -7.20
N LEU A 62 8.66 -8.73 -6.69
CA LEU A 62 9.14 -7.53 -6.01
C LEU A 62 9.61 -7.85 -4.59
N GLU A 63 10.92 -7.75 -4.41
CA GLU A 63 11.56 -7.75 -3.11
C GLU A 63 11.89 -6.31 -2.73
N VAL A 64 11.10 -5.73 -1.82
CA VAL A 64 11.42 -4.43 -1.24
C VAL A 64 12.54 -4.66 -0.23
N SER A 65 13.77 -4.43 -0.67
CA SER A 65 14.95 -4.54 0.18
C SER A 65 14.99 -3.35 1.14
N CYS A 66 14.55 -3.55 2.38
CA CYS A 66 14.88 -2.66 3.49
C CYS A 66 16.36 -2.86 3.88
N SER A 67 17.29 -2.41 3.04
CA SER A 67 18.70 -2.35 3.41
C SER A 67 18.87 -1.29 4.48
N SER A 68 19.23 -1.75 5.68
CA SER A 68 19.45 -0.94 6.88
C SER A 68 20.67 -0.04 6.79
#